data_AF-A0A5M4AX00-F1
#
_entry.id   AF-A0A5M4AX00-F1
#
_cell.length_a   1.000
_cell.length_b   1.000
_cell.length_c   1.000
_cell.angle_alpha   90.00
_cell.angle_beta   90.00
_cell.angle_gamma   90.00
#
_symmetry.space_group_name_H-M   'P 1'
#
loop_
_entity.id
_entity.type
_entity.pdbx_description
1 polymer ?
#
loop_
_entity_poly.entity_id
_entity_poly.type
_entity_poly.pdbx_seq_one_letter_code
_entity_poly.pdbx_strand_id
1 'polypeptide(L)'
;MKQLMFLVLVVFAASCTTPKESAKRVVLKAENDTTQKDTTEVIALDPGFESWYAMHNNKASYRSKQYYHNWNVRYVRDWNLKASTYPHAQLFNGQINYDFSEDYPLEVEHKLFMYFQFVEHKLGIPILTSGSRPQAVF
;
A
#
# COMPACT_ATOMS: atom_id res chain seq x y z
N MET A 1 -2.44 -58.88 -21.71
CA MET A 1 -1.40 -57.83 -21.63
C MET A 1 -1.42 -57.01 -22.91
N LYS A 2 -1.16 -55.69 -22.80
CA LYS A 2 -0.82 -54.74 -23.89
C LYS A 2 -1.88 -53.77 -24.43
N GLN A 3 -3.08 -53.64 -23.83
CA GLN A 3 -4.06 -52.63 -24.27
C GLN A 3 -4.65 -51.73 -23.16
N LEU A 4 -4.15 -51.82 -21.92
CA LEU A 4 -4.69 -51.04 -20.79
C LEU A 4 -3.67 -50.09 -20.15
N MET A 5 -2.62 -49.72 -20.89
CA MET A 5 -1.51 -48.89 -20.39
C MET A 5 -1.13 -47.82 -21.41
N PHE A 6 -2.12 -47.19 -22.05
CA PHE A 6 -1.88 -46.00 -22.89
C PHE A 6 -2.84 -44.84 -22.61
N LEU A 7 -3.82 -45.01 -21.71
CA LEU A 7 -4.80 -43.95 -21.41
C LEU A 7 -4.49 -43.12 -20.15
N VAL A 8 -3.26 -43.24 -19.61
CA VAL A 8 -2.81 -42.47 -18.42
C VAL A 8 -1.69 -41.47 -18.79
N LEU A 9 -1.27 -41.44 -20.06
CA LEU A 9 -0.22 -40.53 -20.56
C LEU A 9 -0.78 -39.37 -21.41
N VAL A 10 -1.96 -38.84 -21.07
CA VAL A 10 -2.30 -37.44 -21.39
C VAL A 10 -2.14 -36.64 -20.09
N VAL A 11 -0.88 -36.65 -19.69
CA VAL A 11 -0.21 -35.74 -18.79
C VAL A 11 -0.53 -34.31 -19.20
N PHE A 12 -1.27 -33.60 -18.35
CA PHE A 12 -0.77 -32.37 -17.74
C PHE A 12 -0.35 -31.20 -18.67
N ALA A 13 -1.05 -30.99 -19.78
CA ALA A 13 -1.10 -29.69 -20.46
C ALA A 13 -2.55 -29.19 -20.40
N ALA A 14 -2.94 -28.13 -19.70
CA ALA A 14 -2.24 -26.89 -19.39
C ALA A 14 -2.72 -26.36 -18.03
N SER A 15 -1.83 -26.36 -17.04
CA SER A 15 -1.96 -25.49 -15.88
C SER A 15 -1.36 -24.12 -16.19
N CYS A 16 -1.89 -23.12 -15.50
CA CYS A 16 -1.45 -21.72 -15.43
C CYS A 16 -1.89 -20.83 -16.59
N THR A 17 -3.20 -20.54 -16.67
CA THR A 17 -3.60 -19.15 -16.90
C THR A 17 -3.28 -18.37 -15.64
N THR A 18 -2.12 -17.69 -15.61
CA THR A 18 -1.87 -16.64 -14.62
C THR A 18 -2.93 -15.57 -14.83
N PRO A 19 -3.78 -15.23 -13.84
CA PRO A 19 -4.51 -13.99 -13.92
C PRO A 19 -3.47 -12.88 -14.10
N LYS A 20 -3.64 -12.04 -15.13
CA LYS A 20 -2.93 -10.75 -15.14
C LYS A 20 -3.44 -10.00 -13.92
N GLU A 21 -2.70 -10.13 -12.83
CA GLU A 21 -2.92 -9.35 -11.62
C GLU A 21 -2.66 -7.91 -12.01
N SER A 22 -3.73 -7.21 -12.36
CA SER A 22 -3.73 -5.76 -12.51
C SER A 22 -3.09 -5.21 -11.25
N ALA A 23 -1.89 -4.64 -11.35
CA ALA A 23 -1.19 -4.07 -10.22
C ALA A 23 -2.18 -3.20 -9.45
N LYS A 24 -2.54 -3.60 -8.22
CA LYS A 24 -3.51 -2.90 -7.39
C LYS A 24 -2.92 -1.51 -7.13
N ARG A 25 -3.51 -0.45 -7.69
CA ARG A 25 -3.05 0.92 -7.46
C ARG A 25 -3.94 1.52 -6.39
N VAL A 26 -3.35 1.91 -5.27
CA VAL A 26 -4.01 2.71 -4.24
C VAL A 26 -3.92 4.17 -4.69
N VAL A 27 -5.04 4.83 -4.89
CA VAL A 27 -5.06 6.26 -5.26
C VAL A 27 -5.46 7.09 -4.05
N LEU A 28 -4.73 8.17 -3.80
CA LEU A 28 -5.07 9.14 -2.78
C LEU A 28 -5.76 10.32 -3.46
N LYS A 29 -7.07 10.50 -3.25
CA LYS A 29 -7.78 11.69 -3.71
C LYS A 29 -8.10 12.60 -2.52
N ALA A 30 -7.71 13.88 -2.62
CA ALA A 30 -8.24 14.92 -1.75
C ALA A 30 -9.70 15.17 -2.13
N GLU A 31 -10.58 15.28 -1.14
CA GLU A 31 -11.99 15.57 -1.38
C GLU A 31 -12.13 17.03 -1.85
N ASN A 32 -12.23 17.22 -3.17
CA ASN A 32 -13.06 18.25 -3.76
C ASN A 32 -13.41 17.86 -5.21
N ASP A 33 -14.71 17.95 -5.46
CA ASP A 33 -15.38 18.08 -6.74
C ASP A 33 -15.99 16.85 -7.43
N THR A 34 -17.22 17.13 -7.88
CA THR A 34 -18.32 16.23 -8.14
C THR A 34 -18.34 15.92 -9.63
N THR A 35 -17.78 14.79 -10.05
CA THR A 35 -18.09 14.20 -11.37
C THR A 35 -17.61 12.74 -11.42
N GLN A 36 -18.58 11.84 -11.27
CA GLN A 36 -18.68 10.48 -11.82
C GLN A 36 -17.40 9.59 -11.91
N LYS A 37 -17.41 8.54 -11.07
CA LYS A 37 -16.69 7.24 -11.18
C LYS A 37 -15.15 7.25 -11.05
N ASP A 38 -14.69 7.43 -9.82
CA ASP A 38 -13.88 6.45 -9.06
C ASP A 38 -13.43 7.17 -7.79
N THR A 39 -14.30 7.16 -6.77
CA THR A 39 -13.95 7.60 -5.43
C THR A 39 -13.01 6.55 -4.84
N THR A 40 -11.74 6.60 -5.23
CA THR A 40 -10.69 5.88 -4.51
C THR A 40 -10.36 6.70 -3.28
N GLU A 41 -11.23 6.57 -2.28
CA GLU A 41 -10.89 6.93 -0.92
C GLU A 41 -9.65 6.14 -0.51
N VAL A 42 -8.83 6.73 0.34
CA VAL A 42 -7.64 6.11 0.97
C VAL A 42 -7.99 4.86 1.82
N ILE A 43 -9.21 4.34 1.73
CA ILE A 43 -9.86 3.51 2.74
C ILE A 43 -10.22 2.14 2.13
N ALA A 44 -9.18 1.33 1.89
CA ALA A 44 -9.23 -0.13 1.98
C ALA A 44 -7.81 -0.70 1.99
N LEU A 45 -6.88 0.01 2.64
CA LEU A 45 -5.46 -0.30 2.59
C LEU A 45 -5.11 -1.59 3.34
N ASP A 46 -5.77 -1.83 4.48
CA ASP A 46 -5.66 -3.06 5.25
C ASP A 46 -6.83 -3.14 6.25
N PRO A 47 -7.43 -4.34 6.46
CA PRO A 47 -8.34 -4.54 7.58
C PRO A 47 -7.63 -4.20 8.90
N GLY A 48 -8.20 -3.26 9.67
CA GLY A 48 -7.67 -2.83 10.95
C GLY A 48 -6.99 -1.46 10.95
N PHE A 49 -6.65 -0.88 9.78
CA PHE A 49 -6.01 0.44 9.75
C PHE A 49 -6.90 1.53 10.35
N GLU A 50 -8.19 1.61 9.98
CA GLU A 50 -9.09 2.65 10.49
C GLU A 50 -9.27 2.58 12.02
N SER A 51 -9.40 1.37 12.57
CA SER A 51 -9.49 1.17 14.02
C SER A 51 -8.19 1.55 14.72
N TRP A 52 -7.05 1.13 14.18
CA TRP A 52 -5.73 1.48 14.71
C TRP A 52 -5.49 3.00 14.63
N TYR A 53 -5.84 3.63 13.51
CA TYR A 53 -5.75 5.07 13.32
C TYR A 53 -6.62 5.80 14.33
N ALA A 54 -7.89 5.40 14.53
CA ALA A 54 -8.75 6.03 15.53
C ALA A 54 -8.19 5.98 16.96
N MET A 55 -7.44 4.93 17.31
CA MET A 55 -6.81 4.78 18.63
C MET A 55 -5.54 5.63 18.80
N HIS A 56 -4.77 5.83 17.72
CA HIS A 56 -3.47 6.51 17.76
C HIS A 56 -3.52 7.94 17.20
N ASN A 57 -4.65 8.34 16.63
CA ASN A 57 -4.86 9.68 16.08
C ASN A 57 -5.09 10.69 17.21
N ASN A 58 -4.00 11.27 17.70
CA ASN A 58 -4.04 12.35 18.67
C ASN A 58 -3.70 13.70 18.00
N LYS A 59 -4.72 14.55 17.81
CA LYS A 59 -4.53 15.89 17.22
C LYS A 59 -3.54 16.77 17.98
N ALA A 60 -3.37 16.58 19.29
CA ALA A 60 -2.43 17.36 20.09
C ALA A 60 -0.96 17.02 19.77
N SER A 61 -0.67 15.85 19.21
CA SER A 61 0.67 15.44 18.81
C SER A 61 0.98 15.69 17.33
N TYR A 62 0.07 16.34 16.60
CA TYR A 62 0.26 16.62 15.19
C TYR A 62 1.52 17.45 14.93
N ARG A 63 2.22 17.07 13.86
CA ARG A 63 3.31 17.85 13.28
C ARG A 63 2.77 18.71 12.14
N SER A 64 3.64 19.55 11.57
CA SER A 64 3.25 20.42 10.46
C SER A 64 2.89 19.61 9.21
N LYS A 65 2.06 20.17 8.33
CA LYS A 65 1.77 19.59 7.00
C LYS A 65 3.06 19.25 6.24
N GLN A 66 4.03 20.18 6.25
CA GLN A 66 5.34 19.99 5.62
C GLN A 66 6.10 18.78 6.19
N TYR A 67 6.00 18.53 7.50
CA TYR A 67 6.62 17.36 8.10
C TYR A 67 6.06 16.07 7.50
N TYR A 68 4.73 15.94 7.46
CA TYR A 68 4.08 14.75 6.92
C TYR A 68 4.34 14.58 5.43
N HIS A 69 4.19 15.64 4.64
CA HIS A 69 4.50 15.64 3.21
C HIS A 69 5.92 15.15 2.93
N ASN A 70 6.93 15.70 3.63
CA ASN A 70 8.33 15.30 3.44
C ASN A 70 8.57 13.81 3.73
N TRP A 71 7.91 13.25 4.75
CA TRP A 71 7.99 11.84 5.06
C TRP A 71 7.22 10.98 4.06
N ASN A 72 6.01 11.39 3.69
CA ASN A 72 5.16 10.69 2.73
C ASN A 72 5.85 10.56 1.38
N VAL A 73 6.52 11.60 0.88
CA VAL A 73 7.35 11.53 -0.33
C VAL A 73 8.37 10.39 -0.24
N ARG A 74 9.08 10.27 0.90
CA ARG A 74 10.09 9.21 1.10
C ARG A 74 9.44 7.84 1.20
N TYR A 75 8.38 7.71 2.00
CA TYR A 75 7.68 6.45 2.20
C TYR A 75 7.04 5.93 0.91
N VAL A 76 6.36 6.77 0.14
CA VAL A 76 5.73 6.39 -1.13
C VAL A 76 6.78 5.88 -2.13
N ARG A 77 7.94 6.54 -2.23
CA ARG A 77 9.03 6.09 -3.13
C ARG A 77 9.50 4.68 -2.76
N ASP A 78 9.85 4.47 -1.50
CA ASP A 78 10.38 3.19 -1.03
C ASP A 78 9.31 2.09 -1.01
N TRP A 79 8.07 2.44 -0.65
CA TRP A 79 6.91 1.56 -0.77
C TRP A 79 6.73 1.09 -2.21
N ASN A 80 6.68 2.00 -3.18
CA ASN A 80 6.43 1.66 -4.58
C ASN A 80 7.55 0.82 -5.18
N LEU A 81 8.79 1.04 -4.75
CA LEU A 81 9.92 0.18 -5.11
C LEU A 81 9.75 -1.23 -4.54
N LYS A 82 9.41 -1.37 -3.25
CA LYS A 82 9.18 -2.67 -2.60
C LYS A 82 7.96 -3.40 -3.19
N ALA A 83 6.87 -2.69 -3.43
CA ALA A 83 5.64 -3.23 -4.00
C ALA A 83 5.81 -3.72 -5.45
N SER A 84 6.86 -3.28 -6.15
CA SER A 84 7.17 -3.70 -7.52
C SER A 84 8.30 -4.73 -7.61
N THR A 85 8.90 -5.14 -6.49
CA THR A 85 10.06 -6.03 -6.48
C THR A 85 9.82 -7.29 -5.64
N TYR A 86 10.19 -8.46 -6.18
CA TYR A 86 10.18 -9.72 -5.42
C TYR A 86 11.35 -9.75 -4.42
N PRO A 87 11.18 -10.31 -3.20
CA PRO A 87 9.97 -10.95 -2.65
C PRO A 87 8.97 -9.97 -2.00
N HIS A 88 9.35 -8.71 -1.83
CA HIS A 88 8.58 -7.73 -1.06
C HIS A 88 7.19 -7.45 -1.62
N ALA A 89 6.98 -7.55 -2.93
CA ALA A 89 5.69 -7.33 -3.58
C ALA A 89 4.52 -8.13 -2.94
N GLN A 90 4.80 -9.27 -2.31
CA GLN A 90 3.79 -10.09 -1.61
C GLN A 90 3.31 -9.49 -0.27
N LEU A 91 4.07 -8.55 0.29
CA LEU A 91 3.80 -7.92 1.60
C LEU A 91 3.17 -6.53 1.48
N PHE A 92 3.35 -5.89 0.32
CA PHE A 92 2.90 -4.52 0.07
C PHE A 92 1.70 -4.56 -0.87
N ASN A 93 0.58 -3.96 -0.46
CA ASN A 93 -0.71 -4.00 -1.17
C ASN A 93 -0.73 -3.11 -2.44
N GLY A 94 0.20 -3.39 -3.36
CA GLY A 94 0.36 -2.68 -4.62
C GLY A 94 0.97 -1.28 -4.45
N GLN A 95 1.00 -0.51 -5.54
CA GLN A 95 1.64 0.81 -5.56
C GLN A 95 0.68 1.91 -5.09
N ILE A 96 1.22 2.91 -4.40
CA ILE A 96 0.52 4.11 -3.97
C ILE A 96 0.73 5.21 -5.02
N ASN A 97 -0.36 5.72 -5.57
CA ASN A 97 -0.40 6.88 -6.44
C ASN A 97 -0.63 8.14 -5.58
N TYR A 98 0.47 8.79 -5.23
CA TYR A 98 0.53 10.05 -4.48
C TYR A 98 1.26 11.07 -5.35
N ASP A 99 0.61 12.19 -5.65
CA ASP A 99 1.23 13.25 -6.42
C ASP A 99 2.09 14.13 -5.49
N PHE A 100 3.41 14.14 -5.73
CA PHE A 100 4.34 14.91 -4.91
C PHE A 100 4.21 16.43 -5.06
N SER A 101 3.47 16.92 -6.05
CA SER A 101 3.25 18.36 -6.29
C SER A 101 1.88 18.86 -5.81
N GLU A 102 0.97 17.94 -5.47
CA GLU A 102 -0.37 18.28 -4.98
C GLU A 102 -0.33 18.75 -3.52
N ASP A 103 -1.08 19.82 -3.21
CA ASP A 103 -1.15 20.37 -1.84
C ASP A 103 -2.29 19.73 -1.03
N TYR A 104 -2.11 18.46 -0.67
CA TYR A 104 -3.10 17.73 0.10
C TYR A 104 -3.40 18.38 1.47
N PRO A 105 -4.65 18.34 1.96
CA PRO A 105 -4.99 18.78 3.31
C PRO A 105 -4.17 18.05 4.39
N LEU A 106 -3.96 18.72 5.53
CA LEU A 106 -3.17 18.18 6.65
C LEU A 106 -3.65 16.81 7.10
N GLU A 107 -4.96 16.59 7.13
CA GLU A 107 -5.58 15.34 7.54
C GLU A 107 -5.24 14.19 6.59
N VAL A 108 -5.16 14.47 5.29
CA VAL A 108 -4.78 13.48 4.27
C VAL A 108 -3.30 13.12 4.41
N GLU A 109 -2.44 14.13 4.54
CA GLU A 109 -1.01 13.95 4.76
C GLU A 109 -0.74 13.15 6.04
N HIS A 110 -1.42 13.50 7.14
CA HIS A 110 -1.31 12.80 8.40
C HIS A 110 -1.78 11.35 8.31
N LYS A 111 -2.94 11.11 7.69
CA LYS A 111 -3.51 9.77 7.57
C LYS A 111 -2.63 8.85 6.73
N LEU A 112 -2.07 9.34 5.62
CA LEU A 112 -1.10 8.58 4.82
C LEU A 112 0.17 8.25 5.61
N PHE A 113 0.70 9.23 6.35
CA PHE A 113 1.88 9.00 7.20
C PHE A 113 1.60 7.91 8.23
N MET A 114 0.46 8.00 8.92
CA MET A 114 0.03 7.02 9.91
C MET A 114 -0.19 5.63 9.31
N TYR A 115 -0.61 5.54 8.05
CA TYR A 115 -0.71 4.25 7.38
C TYR A 115 0.65 3.57 7.22
N PHE A 116 1.70 4.30 6.85
CA PHE A 116 3.03 3.72 6.79
C PHE A 116 3.51 3.22 8.17
N GLN A 117 3.23 3.98 9.23
CA GLN A 117 3.54 3.56 10.60
C GLN A 117 2.78 2.29 10.99
N PHE A 118 1.50 2.20 10.64
CA PHE A 118 0.68 1.01 10.87
C PHE A 118 1.27 -0.23 10.17
N VAL A 119 1.70 -0.09 8.90
CA VAL A 119 2.27 -1.22 8.16
C VAL A 119 3.61 -1.65 8.75
N GLU A 120 4.49 -0.72 9.11
CA GLU A 120 5.76 -1.03 9.79
C GLU A 120 5.49 -1.74 11.13
N HIS A 121 4.49 -1.30 11.89
CA HIS A 121 4.07 -1.92 13.15
C HIS A 121 3.50 -3.34 12.94
N LYS A 122 2.63 -3.51 11.94
CA LYS A 122 1.96 -4.78 11.62
C LYS A 122 2.93 -5.83 11.09
N LEU A 123 3.86 -5.44 10.22
CA LEU A 123 4.80 -6.36 9.58
C LEU A 123 6.10 -6.56 10.36
N GLY A 124 6.44 -5.63 11.27
CA GLY A 124 7.70 -5.67 12.02
C GLY A 124 8.95 -5.41 11.16
N ILE A 125 8.77 -4.89 9.94
CA ILE A 125 9.86 -4.59 9.00
C ILE A 125 9.79 -3.12 8.55
N PRO A 126 10.94 -2.47 8.30
CA PRO A 126 10.95 -1.09 7.82
C PRO A 126 10.57 -1.01 6.34
N ILE A 127 9.77 0.01 6.01
CA ILE A 127 9.46 0.42 4.64
C ILE A 127 10.63 1.23 4.09
N LEU A 128 11.16 2.16 4.89
CA LEU A 128 12.30 2.98 4.48
C LEU A 128 13.56 2.10 4.37
N THR A 129 14.18 2.16 3.21
CA THR A 129 15.37 1.38 2.86
C THR A 129 16.63 1.89 3.53
N SER A 130 16.71 3.20 3.80
CA SER A 130 17.89 3.83 4.39
C SER A 130 17.61 5.20 5.02
N GLY A 131 18.56 5.65 5.85
CA GLY A 131 18.61 6.99 6.43
C GLY A 131 17.77 7.16 7.70
N SER A 132 17.53 8.42 8.06
CA SER A 132 16.77 8.78 9.26
C SER A 132 15.33 8.27 9.17
N ARG A 133 14.80 7.87 10.33
CA ARG A 133 13.40 7.49 10.53
C ARG A 133 12.62 8.63 11.17
N PRO A 134 11.30 8.74 10.93
CA PRO A 134 10.50 9.68 11.68
C PRO A 134 10.52 9.29 13.16
N GLN A 135 10.37 10.28 14.03
CA GLN A 135 10.04 9.99 15.41
C GLN A 135 8.62 9.42 15.43
N ALA A 136 8.45 8.22 15.96
CA ALA A 136 7.12 7.69 16.23
C ALA A 136 6.38 8.67 17.16
N VAL A 137 5.15 9.03 16.80
CA VAL A 137 4.35 10.05 17.49
C VAL A 137 3.16 9.44 18.25
N PHE A 138 3.16 8.12 18.38
CA PHE A 138 2.10 7.30 18.95
C PHE A 138 2.66 6.36 20.02
#